data_AF-A0A959BU64-F1
#
_entry.id   AF-A0A959BU64-F1
#
_cell.length_a   1.000
_cell.length_b   1.000
_cell.length_c   1.000
_cell.angle_alpha   90.00
_cell.angle_beta   90.00
_cell.angle_gamma   90.00
#
_symmetry.space_group_name_H-M   'P 1'
#
loop_
_entity.id
_entity.type
_entity.pdbx_description
1 polymer ?
#
loop_
_entity_poly.entity_id
_entity_poly.type
_entity_poly.pdbx_seq_one_letter_code
_entity_poly.pdbx_strand_id
1 'polypeptide(L)'
;LKLLSSSRAIEYLLKADKPDFRDVADQMIYQQKLIKLQAELIKAQNWIVDNEERVVVIVEGREFAGKGDAVRAFTDHLNPRSMRVVALQKPTPKEQGQWYFKRYIQQLPERGEIAFFDRSWYNRAIVEPVNGFCTPDEYERFMNEVNYFEKMLIGDGIRLMKFYLSITQDEQKRRIDGIRQDPLRRWELSPVDLNALKLWDEYTHYKKEMFRRTDGKANPWIKIKANDKRKVHLQGIRRILKELPYK
;
A
#
# COMPACT_ATOMS: atom_id res chain seq x y z
N LEU A 1 19.05 28.43 1.15
CA LEU A 1 19.89 28.67 2.35
C LEU A 1 19.19 28.28 3.65
N LYS A 2 18.05 28.88 4.06
CA LYS A 2 17.31 28.53 5.31
C LYS A 2 16.93 27.03 5.47
N LEU A 3 16.61 26.33 4.39
CA LEU A 3 16.27 24.89 4.41
C LEU A 3 17.51 24.01 4.69
N LEU A 4 18.66 24.38 4.14
CA LEU A 4 19.93 23.65 4.27
C LEU A 4 20.63 23.91 5.61
N SER A 5 20.26 24.99 6.31
CA SER A 5 20.76 25.31 7.65
C SER A 5 19.93 24.70 8.79
N SER A 6 18.94 23.86 8.49
CA SER A 6 18.17 23.15 9.53
C SER A 6 18.99 22.02 10.14
N SER A 7 18.82 21.73 11.44
CA SER A 7 19.56 20.64 12.11
C SER A 7 19.41 19.30 11.39
N ARG A 8 18.23 19.06 10.80
CA ARG A 8 17.93 17.86 10.02
C ARG A 8 18.66 17.82 8.68
N ALA A 9 18.81 18.96 8.00
CA ALA A 9 19.61 19.06 6.77
C ALA A 9 21.09 18.85 7.05
N ILE A 10 21.59 19.42 8.15
CA ILE A 10 22.97 19.25 8.61
C ILE A 10 23.24 17.76 8.94
N GLU A 11 22.33 17.08 9.64
CA GLU A 11 22.45 15.64 9.91
C GLU A 11 22.51 14.80 8.62
N TYR A 12 21.70 15.14 7.60
CA TYR A 12 21.75 14.47 6.30
C TYR A 12 23.06 14.73 5.56
N LEU A 13 23.57 15.96 5.60
CA LEU A 13 24.85 16.33 4.98
C LEU A 13 26.03 15.60 5.64
N LEU A 14 26.00 15.45 6.98
CA LEU A 14 27.05 14.78 7.76
C LEU A 14 27.07 13.27 7.61
N LYS A 15 25.94 12.64 7.26
CA LYS A 15 25.85 11.17 7.05
C LYS A 15 26.32 10.73 5.66
N ALA A 16 26.46 11.65 4.71
CA ALA A 16 26.84 11.32 3.34
C ALA A 16 28.35 11.52 3.15
N ASP A 17 29.01 10.52 2.55
CA ASP A 17 30.45 10.58 2.23
C ASP A 17 30.76 11.63 1.15
N LYS A 18 29.79 11.87 0.24
CA LYS A 18 29.79 12.95 -0.76
C LYS A 18 28.37 13.51 -0.94
N PRO A 19 27.93 14.48 -0.13
CA PRO A 19 26.56 15.00 -0.21
C PRO A 19 26.34 15.84 -1.47
N ASP A 20 25.31 15.50 -2.25
CA ASP A 20 24.74 16.43 -3.22
C ASP A 20 23.75 17.37 -2.52
N PHE A 21 24.06 18.66 -2.49
CA PHE A 21 23.20 19.69 -1.89
C PHE A 21 21.79 19.74 -2.52
N ARG A 22 21.66 19.36 -3.80
CA ARG A 22 20.35 19.26 -4.46
C ARG A 22 19.51 18.14 -3.86
N ASP A 23 20.09 16.97 -3.67
CA ASP A 23 19.41 15.82 -3.07
C ASP A 23 18.98 16.12 -1.63
N VAL A 24 19.83 16.80 -0.85
CA VAL A 24 19.48 17.23 0.51
C VAL A 24 18.34 18.25 0.48
N ALA A 25 18.39 19.25 -0.42
CA ALA A 25 17.31 20.21 -0.56
C ALA A 25 15.98 19.54 -0.92
N ASP A 26 15.99 18.61 -1.88
CA ASP A 26 14.82 17.84 -2.30
C ASP A 26 14.26 17.00 -1.16
N GLN A 27 15.14 16.37 -0.38
CA GLN A 27 14.74 15.61 0.80
C GLN A 27 14.06 16.51 1.85
N MET A 28 14.60 17.69 2.11
CA MET A 28 13.99 18.63 3.05
C MET A 28 12.63 19.15 2.56
N ILE A 29 12.51 19.46 1.28
CA ILE A 29 11.23 19.86 0.65
C ILE A 29 10.19 18.74 0.79
N TYR A 30 10.60 17.49 0.53
CA TYR A 30 9.75 16.32 0.70
C TYR A 30 9.27 16.18 2.14
N GLN A 31 10.17 16.25 3.13
CA GLN A 31 9.83 16.13 4.54
C GLN A 31 8.84 17.22 5.00
N GLN A 32 9.05 18.47 4.57
CA GLN A 32 8.11 19.56 4.88
C GLN A 32 6.72 19.32 4.27
N LYS A 33 6.65 18.81 3.04
CA LYS A 33 5.36 18.47 2.40
C LYS A 33 4.68 17.30 3.09
N LEU A 34 5.45 16.28 3.51
CA LEU A 34 4.93 15.10 4.17
C LEU A 34 4.31 15.46 5.53
N ILE A 35 5.00 16.22 6.36
CA ILE A 35 4.51 16.63 7.69
C ILE A 35 3.19 17.40 7.57
N LYS A 36 3.08 18.31 6.59
CA LYS A 36 1.81 19.03 6.35
C LYS A 36 0.67 18.08 6.01
N LEU A 37 0.92 17.09 5.16
CA LEU A 37 -0.09 16.10 4.78
C LEU A 37 -0.44 15.15 5.92
N GLN A 38 0.52 14.78 6.76
CA GLN A 38 0.26 13.95 7.95
C GLN A 38 -0.53 14.71 9.01
N ALA A 39 -0.30 16.01 9.18
CA ALA A 39 -1.13 16.85 10.04
C ALA A 39 -2.60 16.89 9.56
N GLU A 40 -2.81 16.95 8.24
CA GLU A 40 -4.15 16.84 7.66
C GLU A 40 -4.76 15.44 7.84
N LEU A 41 -3.96 14.37 7.79
CA LEU A 41 -4.44 13.02 8.10
C LEU A 41 -4.90 12.86 9.55
N ILE A 42 -4.27 13.55 10.50
CA ILE A 42 -4.72 13.55 11.89
C ILE A 42 -6.11 14.19 11.99
N LYS A 43 -6.34 15.32 11.30
CA LYS A 43 -7.69 15.94 11.23
C LYS A 43 -8.70 14.99 10.60
N ALA A 44 -8.33 14.33 9.50
CA ALA A 44 -9.18 13.36 8.84
C ALA A 44 -9.49 12.16 9.75
N GLN A 45 -8.52 11.69 10.55
CA GLN A 45 -8.75 10.62 11.52
C GLN A 45 -9.71 11.05 12.63
N ASN A 46 -9.56 12.27 13.18
CA ASN A 46 -10.51 12.78 14.16
C ASN A 46 -11.92 12.87 13.57
N TRP A 47 -12.04 13.35 12.33
CA TRP A 47 -13.32 13.36 11.62
C TRP A 47 -13.90 11.94 11.45
N ILE A 48 -13.08 10.94 11.12
CA ILE A 48 -13.52 9.53 11.04
C ILE A 48 -14.12 9.08 12.37
N VAL A 49 -13.43 9.36 13.48
CA VAL A 49 -13.88 9.00 14.84
C VAL A 49 -15.19 9.72 15.19
N ASP A 50 -15.22 11.04 15.04
CA ASP A 50 -16.35 11.89 15.43
C ASP A 50 -17.63 11.57 14.64
N ASN A 51 -17.50 11.05 13.42
CA ASN A 51 -18.61 10.70 12.54
C ASN A 51 -18.87 9.18 12.47
N GLU A 52 -18.17 8.39 13.29
CA GLU A 52 -18.26 6.93 13.32
C GLU A 52 -18.03 6.25 11.95
N GLU A 53 -17.26 6.90 11.09
CA GLU A 53 -16.99 6.43 9.74
C GLU A 53 -16.10 5.19 9.76
N ARG A 54 -16.23 4.36 8.73
CA ARG A 54 -15.48 3.09 8.61
C ARG A 54 -14.68 3.12 7.33
N VAL A 55 -13.35 3.16 7.45
CA VAL A 55 -12.47 3.39 6.30
C VAL A 55 -11.53 2.21 6.09
N VAL A 56 -11.48 1.71 4.85
CA VAL A 56 -10.54 0.67 4.44
C VAL A 56 -9.64 1.20 3.34
N VAL A 57 -8.33 1.15 3.57
CA VAL A 57 -7.30 1.51 2.58
C VAL A 57 -6.52 0.26 2.22
N ILE A 58 -6.63 -0.19 0.98
CA ILE A 58 -5.87 -1.33 0.44
C ILE A 58 -4.67 -0.79 -0.32
N VAL A 59 -3.47 -1.31 -0.02
CA VAL A 59 -2.25 -1.02 -0.76
C VAL A 59 -1.75 -2.29 -1.43
N GLU A 60 -2.08 -2.43 -2.71
CA GLU A 60 -1.52 -3.43 -3.61
C GLU A 60 -0.40 -2.86 -4.47
N GLY A 61 0.33 -3.74 -5.14
CA GLY A 61 1.40 -3.34 -6.05
C GLY A 61 2.41 -4.45 -6.26
N ARG A 62 3.30 -4.22 -7.23
CA ARG A 62 4.38 -5.17 -7.53
C ARG A 62 5.24 -5.47 -6.30
N GLU A 63 5.93 -6.59 -6.36
CA GLU A 63 6.91 -6.91 -5.33
C GLU A 63 8.00 -5.84 -5.27
N PHE A 64 8.40 -5.45 -4.06
CA PHE A 64 9.32 -4.32 -3.81
C PHE A 64 8.83 -2.94 -4.29
N ALA A 65 7.54 -2.77 -4.63
CA ALA A 65 6.99 -1.46 -5.00
C ALA A 65 6.97 -0.44 -3.84
N GLY A 66 7.19 -0.88 -2.60
CA GLY A 66 7.20 -0.03 -1.40
C GLY A 66 5.84 0.08 -0.73
N LYS A 67 5.05 -1.01 -0.71
CA LYS A 67 3.72 -1.08 -0.07
C LYS A 67 3.80 -0.78 1.43
N GLY A 68 4.60 -1.56 2.17
CA GLY A 68 4.83 -1.34 3.60
C GLY A 68 5.43 0.02 3.92
N ASP A 69 6.34 0.56 3.09
CA ASP A 69 6.86 1.91 3.25
C ASP A 69 5.77 2.98 3.08
N ALA A 70 4.87 2.80 2.11
CA ALA A 70 3.75 3.68 1.89
C ALA A 70 2.75 3.63 3.05
N VAL A 71 2.38 2.42 3.51
CA VAL A 71 1.51 2.24 4.68
C VAL A 71 2.12 2.91 5.90
N ARG A 72 3.41 2.68 6.17
CA ARG A 72 4.14 3.34 7.28
C ARG A 72 4.04 4.86 7.17
N ALA A 73 4.29 5.43 5.98
CA ALA A 73 4.19 6.87 5.78
C ALA A 73 2.77 7.42 6.00
N PHE A 74 1.73 6.62 5.69
CA PHE A 74 0.32 6.99 5.92
C PHE A 74 -0.04 6.94 7.40
N THR A 75 0.55 6.02 8.17
CA THR A 75 0.15 5.74 9.56
C THR A 75 1.03 6.37 10.64
N ASP A 76 2.22 6.87 10.28
CA ASP A 76 3.32 7.25 11.21
C ASP A 76 2.91 8.16 12.39
N HIS A 77 1.89 9.02 12.18
CA HIS A 77 1.42 9.98 13.18
C HIS A 77 -0.05 9.84 13.55
N LEU A 78 -0.72 8.78 13.07
CA LEU A 78 -2.12 8.52 13.40
C LEU A 78 -2.23 7.93 14.82
N ASN A 79 -3.33 8.24 15.51
CA ASN A 79 -3.66 7.66 16.80
C ASN A 79 -3.88 6.14 16.65
N PRO A 80 -3.09 5.29 17.31
CA PRO A 80 -3.16 3.83 17.17
C PRO A 80 -4.46 3.22 17.72
N ARG A 81 -5.26 3.96 18.49
CA ARG A 81 -6.53 3.46 19.05
C ARG A 81 -7.66 3.37 18.04
N SER A 82 -7.58 4.17 16.97
CA SER A 82 -8.62 4.27 15.94
C SER A 82 -8.06 3.94 14.56
N MET A 83 -6.91 3.27 14.51
CA MET A 83 -6.31 2.78 13.28
C MET A 83 -5.68 1.40 13.48
N ARG A 84 -5.69 0.60 12.41
CA ARG A 84 -5.02 -0.71 12.39
C ARG A 84 -4.26 -0.90 11.09
N VAL A 85 -3.12 -1.57 11.17
CA VAL A 85 -2.38 -2.06 10.00
C VAL A 85 -2.59 -3.57 9.92
N VAL A 86 -3.14 -4.04 8.81
CA VAL A 86 -3.46 -5.43 8.54
C VAL A 86 -2.42 -5.97 7.56
N ALA A 87 -1.56 -6.87 8.03
CA ALA A 87 -0.55 -7.56 7.23
C ALA A 87 -0.64 -9.06 7.50
N LEU A 88 -1.62 -9.72 6.88
CA LEU A 88 -1.88 -11.15 7.12
C LEU A 88 -0.77 -12.02 6.54
N GLN A 89 -0.35 -13.02 7.32
CA GLN A 89 0.54 -14.07 6.86
C GLN A 89 -0.17 -15.04 5.89
N LYS A 90 0.60 -15.97 5.31
CA LYS A 90 0.05 -17.07 4.51
C LYS A 90 -1.08 -17.78 5.27
N PRO A 91 -2.18 -18.15 4.59
CA PRO A 91 -3.32 -18.77 5.25
C PRO A 91 -2.92 -20.12 5.84
N THR A 92 -3.34 -20.37 7.08
CA THR A 92 -3.26 -21.67 7.75
C THR A 92 -4.09 -22.73 7.00
N PRO A 93 -3.84 -24.04 7.19
CA PRO A 93 -4.67 -25.08 6.58
C PRO A 93 -6.17 -24.92 6.88
N LYS A 94 -6.49 -24.45 8.09
CA LYS A 94 -7.88 -24.17 8.50
C LYS A 94 -8.47 -22.97 7.75
N GLU A 95 -7.70 -21.92 7.48
CA GLU A 95 -8.15 -20.77 6.67
C GLU A 95 -8.28 -21.14 5.19
N GLN A 96 -7.42 -22.02 4.66
CA GLN A 96 -7.51 -22.52 3.28
C GLN A 96 -8.80 -23.31 3.02
N GLY A 97 -9.30 -24.02 4.04
CA GLY A 97 -10.60 -24.71 3.97
C GLY A 97 -11.84 -23.81 4.19
N GLN A 98 -11.66 -22.51 4.41
CA GLN A 98 -12.76 -21.55 4.61
C GLN A 98 -13.08 -20.79 3.32
N TRP A 99 -14.22 -20.12 3.31
CA TRP A 99 -14.48 -19.12 2.29
C TRP A 99 -13.40 -18.02 2.32
N TYR A 100 -12.84 -17.72 1.15
CA TYR A 100 -11.62 -16.93 1.00
C TYR A 100 -11.66 -15.57 1.72
N PHE A 101 -12.79 -14.86 1.63
CA PHE A 101 -12.95 -13.53 2.23
C PHE A 101 -13.06 -13.54 3.76
N LYS A 102 -13.37 -14.69 4.39
CA LYS A 102 -13.66 -14.77 5.83
C LYS A 102 -12.54 -14.18 6.70
N ARG A 103 -11.28 -14.51 6.40
CA ARG A 103 -10.13 -14.01 7.17
C ARG A 103 -9.94 -12.50 7.06
N TYR A 104 -10.38 -11.90 5.94
CA TYR A 104 -10.29 -10.46 5.71
C TYR A 104 -11.45 -9.71 6.36
N ILE A 105 -12.65 -10.31 6.37
CA ILE A 105 -13.83 -9.75 7.05
C ILE A 105 -13.55 -9.51 8.54
N GLN A 106 -12.84 -10.44 9.19
CA GLN A 106 -12.42 -10.31 10.59
C GLN A 106 -11.51 -9.11 10.85
N GLN A 107 -10.95 -8.50 9.81
CA GLN A 107 -10.02 -7.38 9.90
C GLN A 107 -10.65 -6.04 9.49
N LEU A 108 -11.94 -6.04 9.12
CA LEU A 108 -12.65 -4.81 8.76
C LEU A 108 -12.79 -3.87 9.97
N PRO A 109 -12.77 -2.55 9.73
CA PRO A 109 -12.84 -1.54 10.78
C PRO A 109 -14.20 -1.53 11.48
N GLU A 110 -14.18 -1.28 12.78
CA GLU A 110 -15.38 -0.90 13.53
C GLU A 110 -15.70 0.59 13.32
N ARG A 111 -16.83 1.05 13.85
CA ARG A 111 -17.22 2.48 13.80
C ARG A 111 -16.11 3.38 14.32
N GLY A 112 -15.77 4.41 13.56
CA GLY A 112 -14.74 5.38 13.91
C GLY A 112 -13.30 4.89 13.65
N GLU A 113 -13.12 3.79 12.92
CA GLU A 113 -11.81 3.23 12.64
C GLU A 113 -11.39 3.29 11.16
N ILE A 114 -10.08 3.37 10.96
CA ILE A 114 -9.42 3.19 9.66
C ILE A 114 -8.50 1.96 9.66
N ALA A 115 -8.69 1.06 8.69
CA ALA A 115 -7.86 -0.12 8.49
C ALA A 115 -7.01 0.00 7.22
N PHE A 116 -5.68 -0.11 7.37
CA PHE A 116 -4.72 -0.12 6.28
C PHE A 116 -4.26 -1.55 5.99
N PHE A 117 -4.58 -2.06 4.81
CA PHE A 117 -4.22 -3.40 4.36
C PHE A 117 -2.92 -3.33 3.53
N ASP A 118 -1.81 -3.85 4.08
CA ASP A 118 -0.59 -4.13 3.32
C ASP A 118 -0.75 -5.49 2.64
N ARG A 119 -1.19 -5.44 1.37
CA ARG A 119 -1.89 -6.52 0.66
C ARG A 119 -3.26 -6.84 1.26
N SER A 120 -4.09 -7.49 0.45
CA SER A 120 -5.50 -7.72 0.74
C SER A 120 -6.00 -9.04 0.15
N TRP A 121 -7.32 -9.16 -0.01
CA TRP A 121 -7.95 -10.23 -0.77
C TRP A 121 -7.51 -10.25 -2.24
N TYR A 122 -6.91 -9.17 -2.77
CA TYR A 122 -6.33 -9.16 -4.11
C TYR A 122 -5.05 -9.99 -4.27
N ASN A 123 -4.55 -10.63 -3.20
CA ASN A 123 -3.56 -11.70 -3.33
C ASN A 123 -4.03 -12.78 -4.32
N ARG A 124 -5.31 -13.19 -4.27
CA ARG A 124 -5.89 -14.15 -5.22
C ARG A 124 -6.03 -13.62 -6.64
N ALA A 125 -6.02 -12.30 -6.83
CA ALA A 125 -6.09 -11.71 -8.17
C ALA A 125 -4.75 -11.75 -8.92
N ILE A 126 -3.63 -11.85 -8.20
CA ILE A 126 -2.29 -11.68 -8.79
C ILE A 126 -1.30 -12.71 -8.24
N VAL A 127 -0.98 -12.65 -6.95
CA VAL A 127 0.14 -13.41 -6.38
C VAL A 127 -0.15 -14.91 -6.39
N GLU A 128 -1.36 -15.31 -5.98
CA GLU A 128 -1.73 -16.73 -5.91
C GLU A 128 -1.70 -17.43 -7.27
N PRO A 129 -2.36 -16.92 -8.34
CA PRO A 129 -2.37 -17.64 -9.61
C PRO A 129 -1.01 -17.64 -10.31
N VAL A 130 -0.20 -16.58 -10.18
CA VAL A 130 1.16 -16.54 -10.75
C VAL A 130 2.09 -17.59 -10.13
N ASN A 131 1.89 -17.92 -8.85
CA ASN A 131 2.75 -18.85 -8.12
C ASN A 131 2.10 -20.23 -7.88
N GLY A 132 0.91 -20.48 -8.43
CA GLY A 132 0.18 -21.74 -8.23
C GLY A 132 -0.31 -21.96 -6.81
N PHE A 133 -0.60 -20.89 -6.05
CA PHE A 133 -1.16 -20.99 -4.69
C PHE A 133 -2.70 -21.06 -4.67
N CYS A 134 -3.34 -20.94 -5.83
CA CYS A 134 -4.74 -21.24 -6.03
C CYS A 134 -4.94 -21.99 -7.35
N THR A 135 -6.04 -22.73 -7.44
CA THR A 135 -6.48 -23.36 -8.69
C THR A 135 -7.10 -22.33 -9.65
N PRO A 136 -7.15 -22.62 -10.96
CA PRO A 136 -7.85 -21.75 -11.92
C PRO A 136 -9.32 -21.49 -11.54
N ASP A 137 -10.01 -22.49 -10.99
CA ASP A 137 -11.41 -22.36 -10.55
C ASP A 137 -11.55 -21.43 -9.34
N GLU A 138 -10.61 -21.48 -8.38
CA GLU A 138 -10.59 -20.55 -7.25
C GLU A 138 -10.30 -19.11 -7.69
N TYR A 139 -9.39 -18.94 -8.64
CA TYR A 139 -9.10 -17.63 -9.24
C TYR A 139 -10.35 -17.05 -9.90
N GLU A 140 -11.00 -17.81 -10.77
CA GLU A 140 -12.20 -17.34 -11.49
C GLU A 140 -13.36 -17.08 -10.54
N ARG A 141 -13.55 -17.93 -9.53
CA ARG A 141 -14.54 -17.71 -8.47
C ARG A 141 -14.28 -16.38 -7.76
N PHE A 142 -13.05 -16.15 -7.29
CA PHE A 142 -12.70 -14.89 -6.63
C PHE A 142 -12.95 -13.68 -7.53
N MET A 143 -12.52 -13.74 -8.80
CA MET A 143 -12.68 -12.63 -9.72
C MET A 143 -14.15 -12.36 -10.09
N ASN A 144 -15.03 -13.36 -9.96
CA ASN A 144 -16.48 -13.19 -10.09
C ASN A 144 -17.12 -12.62 -8.80
N GLU A 145 -16.60 -12.97 -7.63
CA GLU A 145 -17.17 -12.59 -6.33
C GLU A 145 -16.71 -11.21 -5.82
N VAL A 146 -15.45 -10.82 -6.08
CA VAL A 146 -14.80 -9.68 -5.41
C VAL A 146 -15.55 -8.35 -5.57
N ASN A 147 -16.13 -8.08 -6.75
CA ASN A 147 -16.90 -6.86 -6.96
C ASN A 147 -18.20 -6.85 -6.16
N TYR A 148 -18.87 -8.00 -6.00
CA TYR A 148 -20.06 -8.11 -5.15
C TYR A 148 -19.68 -7.97 -3.68
N PHE A 149 -18.57 -8.59 -3.27
CA PHE A 149 -18.03 -8.43 -1.92
C PHE A 149 -17.78 -6.95 -1.60
N GLU A 150 -17.04 -6.23 -2.45
CA GLU A 150 -16.79 -4.80 -2.27
C GLU A 150 -18.08 -3.96 -2.29
N LYS A 151 -19.03 -4.29 -3.17
CA LYS A 151 -20.32 -3.61 -3.23
C LYS A 151 -21.11 -3.78 -1.93
N MET A 152 -21.06 -4.94 -1.29
CA MET A 152 -21.70 -5.16 0.02
C MET A 152 -21.02 -4.30 1.10
N LEU A 153 -19.69 -4.26 1.14
CA LEU A 153 -18.96 -3.42 2.09
C LEU A 153 -19.30 -1.94 1.93
N ILE A 154 -19.26 -1.44 0.69
CA ILE A 154 -19.56 -0.04 0.38
C ILE A 154 -21.04 0.27 0.67
N GLY A 155 -21.95 -0.63 0.31
CA GLY A 155 -23.38 -0.48 0.58
C GLY A 155 -23.72 -0.46 2.07
N ASP A 156 -22.94 -1.14 2.90
CA ASP A 156 -23.04 -1.08 4.36
C ASP A 156 -22.47 0.24 4.94
N GLY A 157 -21.69 1.00 4.16
CA GLY A 157 -21.14 2.29 4.57
C GLY A 157 -19.62 2.29 4.79
N ILE A 158 -18.90 1.27 4.34
CA ILE A 158 -17.43 1.27 4.36
C ILE A 158 -16.91 2.12 3.20
N ARG A 159 -16.05 3.10 3.51
CA ARG A 159 -15.27 3.85 2.52
C ARG A 159 -14.05 3.04 2.11
N LEU A 160 -14.15 2.36 0.96
CA LEU A 160 -13.09 1.51 0.43
C LEU A 160 -12.22 2.27 -0.58
N MET A 161 -10.90 2.33 -0.34
CA MET A 161 -9.93 2.93 -1.23
C MET A 161 -8.90 1.88 -1.67
N LYS A 162 -8.73 1.70 -2.98
CA LYS A 162 -7.85 0.66 -3.55
C LYS A 162 -6.66 1.30 -4.24
N PHE A 163 -5.45 1.14 -3.69
CA PHE A 163 -4.21 1.66 -4.25
C PHE A 163 -3.41 0.56 -4.95
N TYR A 164 -2.88 0.87 -6.14
CA TYR A 164 -1.92 0.01 -6.82
C TYR A 164 -0.61 0.76 -7.10
N LEU A 165 0.49 0.30 -6.49
CA LEU A 165 1.83 0.83 -6.69
C LEU A 165 2.52 0.13 -7.87
N SER A 166 2.75 0.89 -8.95
CA SER A 166 3.37 0.39 -10.17
C SER A 166 4.81 0.89 -10.31
N ILE A 167 5.76 -0.04 -10.34
CA ILE A 167 7.17 0.22 -10.68
C ILE A 167 7.54 -0.36 -12.05
N THR A 168 8.65 0.09 -12.61
CA THR A 168 9.29 -0.51 -13.80
C THR A 168 10.10 -1.75 -13.41
N GLN A 169 10.38 -2.63 -14.39
CA GLN A 169 11.18 -3.84 -14.15
C GLN A 169 12.60 -3.49 -13.69
N ASP A 170 13.20 -2.47 -14.31
CA ASP A 170 14.51 -1.95 -13.91
C ASP A 170 14.53 -1.44 -12.47
N GLU A 171 13.45 -0.78 -12.04
CA GLU A 171 13.35 -0.29 -10.67
C GLU A 171 13.17 -1.43 -9.67
N GLN A 172 12.41 -2.47 -10.04
CA GLN A 172 12.29 -3.68 -9.22
C GLN A 172 13.66 -4.35 -9.05
N LYS A 173 14.40 -4.53 -10.15
CA LYS A 173 15.76 -5.10 -10.14
C LYS A 173 16.70 -4.27 -9.27
N ARG A 174 16.73 -2.95 -9.48
CA ARG A 174 17.55 -2.02 -8.68
C ARG A 174 17.26 -2.12 -7.18
N ARG A 175 15.98 -2.23 -6.78
CA ARG A 175 15.59 -2.37 -5.37
C ARG A 175 16.04 -3.70 -4.78
N ILE A 176 15.90 -4.80 -5.52
CA ILE A 176 16.36 -6.12 -5.08
C ILE A 176 17.87 -6.12 -4.88
N ASP A 177 18.62 -5.56 -5.82
CA ASP A 177 20.09 -5.49 -5.73
C ASP A 177 20.52 -4.60 -4.54
N GLY A 178 19.82 -3.50 -4.29
CA GLY A 178 20.04 -2.68 -3.10
C GLY A 178 19.75 -3.42 -1.79
N ILE A 179 18.69 -4.24 -1.73
CA ILE A 179 18.36 -5.04 -0.53
C ILE A 179 19.45 -6.10 -0.26
N ARG A 180 20.00 -6.73 -1.31
CA ARG A 180 21.08 -7.74 -1.15
C ARG A 180 22.32 -7.16 -0.46
N GLN A 181 22.61 -5.89 -0.76
CA GLN A 181 23.77 -5.16 -0.23
C GLN A 181 23.53 -4.62 1.18
N ASP A 182 22.27 -4.49 1.62
CA ASP A 182 21.90 -3.95 2.93
C ASP A 182 21.64 -5.07 3.96
N PRO A 183 22.52 -5.28 4.96
CA PRO A 183 22.38 -6.35 5.94
C PRO A 183 21.11 -6.22 6.79
N LEU A 184 20.56 -5.00 6.97
CA LEU A 184 19.35 -4.76 7.76
C LEU A 184 18.07 -5.08 6.99
N ARG A 185 18.17 -5.25 5.67
CA ARG A 185 17.00 -5.47 4.79
C ARG A 185 16.99 -6.84 4.12
N ARG A 186 18.06 -7.64 4.25
CA ARG A 186 18.14 -8.99 3.67
C ARG A 186 16.95 -9.89 4.03
N TRP A 187 16.37 -9.72 5.22
CA TRP A 187 15.19 -10.45 5.67
C TRP A 187 13.94 -10.17 4.84
N GLU A 188 13.89 -9.05 4.09
CA GLU A 188 12.78 -8.71 3.18
C GLU A 188 12.74 -9.59 1.93
N LEU A 189 13.78 -10.38 1.63
CA LEU A 189 13.85 -11.22 0.43
C LEU A 189 13.36 -12.64 0.71
N SER A 190 12.26 -13.04 0.08
CA SER A 190 11.86 -14.45 0.01
C SER A 190 12.21 -15.10 -1.34
N PRO A 191 12.26 -16.45 -1.43
CA PRO A 191 12.44 -17.16 -2.70
C PRO A 191 11.37 -16.82 -3.75
N VAL A 192 10.13 -16.55 -3.31
CA VAL A 192 9.02 -16.13 -4.19
C VAL A 192 9.34 -14.77 -4.81
N ASP A 193 9.86 -13.84 -4.02
CA ASP A 193 10.14 -12.48 -4.48
C ASP A 193 11.31 -12.43 -5.46
N LEU A 194 12.31 -13.30 -5.28
CA LEU A 194 13.41 -13.45 -6.24
C LEU A 194 12.93 -14.02 -7.58
N ASN A 195 11.92 -14.90 -7.55
CA ASN A 195 11.33 -15.45 -8.77
C ASN A 195 10.40 -14.44 -9.48
N ALA A 196 9.88 -13.44 -8.76
CA ALA A 196 8.96 -12.45 -9.31
C ALA A 196 9.56 -11.62 -10.47
N LEU A 197 10.89 -11.44 -10.52
CA LEU A 197 11.56 -10.82 -11.67
C LEU A 197 11.46 -11.65 -12.95
N LYS A 198 11.57 -12.97 -12.83
CA LYS A 198 11.46 -13.91 -13.96
C LYS A 198 10.01 -14.02 -14.44
N LEU A 199 9.05 -13.92 -13.52
CA LEU A 199 7.61 -13.98 -13.79
C LEU A 199 7.00 -12.60 -14.10
N TRP A 200 7.79 -11.63 -14.53
CA TRP A 200 7.33 -10.24 -14.74
C TRP A 200 6.10 -10.15 -15.65
N ASP A 201 6.10 -10.91 -16.75
CA ASP A 201 5.02 -10.90 -17.74
C ASP A 201 3.75 -11.57 -17.20
N GLU A 202 3.87 -12.67 -16.46
CA GLU A 202 2.76 -13.32 -15.76
C GLU A 202 2.11 -12.38 -14.74
N TYR A 203 2.92 -11.73 -13.88
CA TYR A 203 2.42 -10.69 -12.98
C TYR A 203 1.75 -9.54 -13.73
N THR A 204 2.24 -9.21 -14.93
CA THR A 204 1.66 -8.15 -15.77
C THR A 204 0.32 -8.59 -16.37
N HIS A 205 0.20 -9.85 -16.78
CA HIS A 205 -1.04 -10.44 -17.27
C HIS A 205 -2.14 -10.39 -16.21
N TYR A 206 -1.90 -10.99 -15.03
CA TYR A 206 -2.89 -11.03 -13.95
C TYR A 206 -3.23 -9.64 -13.40
N LYS A 207 -2.27 -8.71 -13.34
CA LYS A 207 -2.57 -7.31 -13.02
C LYS A 207 -3.52 -6.65 -14.03
N LYS A 208 -3.30 -6.87 -15.33
CA LYS A 208 -4.18 -6.32 -16.38
C LYS A 208 -5.59 -6.90 -16.23
N GLU A 209 -5.69 -8.20 -15.97
CA GLU A 209 -6.97 -8.88 -15.78
C GLU A 209 -7.70 -8.41 -14.53
N MET A 210 -6.97 -8.24 -13.42
CA MET A 210 -7.49 -7.64 -12.19
C MET A 210 -8.10 -6.27 -12.47
N PHE A 211 -7.37 -5.36 -13.14
CA PHE A 211 -7.90 -4.04 -13.46
C PHE A 211 -9.10 -4.11 -14.40
N ARG A 212 -9.03 -4.94 -15.45
CA ARG A 212 -10.13 -5.09 -16.42
C ARG A 212 -11.45 -5.44 -15.73
N ARG A 213 -11.41 -6.29 -14.70
CA ARG A 213 -12.61 -6.77 -14.00
C ARG A 213 -12.99 -5.95 -12.78
N THR A 214 -12.07 -5.23 -12.14
CA THR A 214 -12.31 -4.61 -10.82
C THR A 214 -12.09 -3.10 -10.76
N ASP A 215 -11.68 -2.47 -11.86
CA ASP A 215 -11.54 -1.01 -12.00
C ASP A 215 -12.84 -0.35 -12.47
N GLY A 216 -13.89 -0.50 -11.66
CA GLY A 216 -15.23 0.02 -11.95
C GLY A 216 -15.40 1.50 -11.59
N LYS A 217 -16.39 2.16 -12.21
CA LYS A 217 -16.72 3.58 -11.93
C LYS A 217 -17.09 3.84 -10.46
N ALA A 218 -17.73 2.87 -9.80
CA ALA A 218 -18.20 3.01 -8.43
C ALA A 218 -17.06 2.90 -7.39
N ASN A 219 -16.01 2.14 -7.69
CA ASN A 219 -14.86 1.96 -6.80
C ASN A 219 -13.57 1.75 -7.64
N PRO A 220 -13.03 2.84 -8.23
CA PRO A 220 -11.90 2.75 -9.14
C PRO A 220 -10.58 2.52 -8.39
N TRP A 221 -9.61 1.91 -9.08
CA TRP A 221 -8.25 1.77 -8.58
C TRP A 221 -7.46 3.08 -8.68
N ILE A 222 -6.79 3.43 -7.59
CA ILE A 222 -5.84 4.53 -7.51
C ILE A 222 -4.46 4.01 -7.92
N LYS A 223 -4.07 4.28 -9.16
CA LYS A 223 -2.80 3.81 -9.74
C LYS A 223 -1.71 4.85 -9.50
N ILE A 224 -0.66 4.51 -8.75
CA ILE A 224 0.47 5.39 -8.45
C ILE A 224 1.74 4.88 -9.14
N LYS A 225 2.42 5.76 -9.89
CA LYS A 225 3.77 5.49 -10.41
C LYS A 225 4.77 5.53 -9.26
N ALA A 226 5.26 4.37 -8.86
CA ALA A 226 5.93 4.16 -7.58
C ALA A 226 7.45 4.08 -7.63
N ASN A 227 8.08 4.45 -8.77
CA ASN A 227 9.54 4.46 -8.87
C ASN A 227 10.18 5.40 -7.83
N ASP A 228 9.57 6.55 -7.56
CA ASP A 228 9.98 7.46 -6.49
C ASP A 228 9.06 7.28 -5.26
N LYS A 229 9.60 6.69 -4.19
CA LYS A 229 8.87 6.45 -2.94
C LYS A 229 8.32 7.75 -2.34
N ARG A 230 9.04 8.87 -2.46
CA ARG A 230 8.58 10.17 -1.94
C ARG A 230 7.29 10.61 -2.60
N LYS A 231 7.16 10.38 -3.92
CA LYS A 231 5.92 10.66 -4.67
C LYS A 231 4.79 9.75 -4.22
N VAL A 232 5.06 8.48 -3.94
CA VAL A 232 4.06 7.54 -3.41
C VAL A 232 3.47 8.05 -2.11
N HIS A 233 4.32 8.46 -1.16
CA HIS A 233 3.86 8.93 0.14
C HIS A 233 3.00 10.19 -0.01
N LEU A 234 3.50 11.19 -0.74
CA LEU A 234 2.76 12.45 -0.90
C LEU A 234 1.48 12.31 -1.72
N GLN A 235 1.47 11.49 -2.78
CA GLN A 235 0.27 11.29 -3.60
C GLN A 235 -0.74 10.38 -2.91
N GLY A 236 -0.27 9.34 -2.23
CA GLY A 236 -1.10 8.42 -1.47
C GLY A 236 -1.91 9.15 -0.41
N ILE A 237 -1.23 9.93 0.45
CA ILE A 237 -1.90 10.71 1.48
C ILE A 237 -2.89 11.72 0.88
N ARG A 238 -2.48 12.48 -0.14
CA ARG A 238 -3.40 13.43 -0.82
C ARG A 238 -4.65 12.74 -1.36
N ARG A 239 -4.51 11.53 -1.88
CA ARG A 239 -5.65 10.80 -2.41
C ARG A 239 -6.57 10.33 -1.28
N ILE A 240 -6.02 9.79 -0.18
CA ILE A 240 -6.81 9.45 1.01
C ILE A 240 -7.62 10.66 1.49
N LEU A 241 -6.95 11.81 1.70
CA LEU A 241 -7.60 13.04 2.15
C LEU A 241 -8.72 13.49 1.19
N LYS A 242 -8.51 13.36 -0.13
CA LYS A 242 -9.51 13.75 -1.14
C LYS A 242 -10.78 12.89 -1.11
N GLU A 243 -10.68 11.64 -0.67
CA GLU A 243 -11.84 10.72 -0.60
C GLU A 243 -12.65 10.89 0.71
N LEU A 244 -12.16 11.71 1.65
CA LEU A 244 -12.80 11.94 2.95
C LEU A 244 -13.40 13.37 2.98
N PRO A 245 -14.68 13.54 3.33
CA PRO A 245 -15.32 14.86 3.44
C PRO A 245 -15.02 15.55 4.79
N TYR A 246 -13.76 15.49 5.25
CA TYR A 246 -13.31 16.20 6.45
C TYR A 246 -13.06 17.69 6.15
N LYS A 247 -13.08 18.54 7.18
CA LYS A 247 -12.84 19.98 7.08
C LYS A 247 -11.62 20.40 7.89
#